data_AF-A0A6C2DUA1-F1
#
_entry.id   AF-A0A6C2DUA1-F1
#
_cell.length_a   1.000
_cell.length_b   1.000
_cell.length_c   1.000
_cell.angle_alpha   90.00
_cell.angle_beta   90.00
_cell.angle_gamma   90.00
#
_symmetry.space_group_name_H-M   'P 1'
#
loop_
_entity.id
_entity.type
_entity.pdbx_description
1 polymer ?
#
loop_
_entity_poly.entity_id
_entity_poly.type
_entity_poly.pdbx_seq_one_letter_code
_entity_poly.pdbx_strand_id
1 'polypeptide(L)' 'MTEPVTKPRTAFTKDERGILNNWAIEPKMYVDQGDDRFGLTEYAELINGRLAMIGFVGLVVIELVTGKGLLQIIGF' A
#
# COMPACT_ATOMS: atom_id res chain seq x y z
N MET A 1 39.41 18.16 15.27
CA MET A 1 38.55 18.57 14.14
C MET A 1 38.92 17.69 12.96
N THR A 2 38.23 16.57 12.78
CA THR A 2 38.38 15.68 11.61
C THR A 2 36.97 15.29 11.20
N GLU A 3 36.48 15.88 10.12
CA GLU A 3 35.14 15.59 9.60
C GLU A 3 35.08 14.15 9.08
N PRO A 4 33.95 13.44 9.25
CA PRO A 4 33.79 12.12 8.64
C PRO A 4 33.64 12.29 7.13
N VAL A 5 34.60 11.77 6.37
CA VAL A 5 34.58 11.77 4.90
C VAL A 5 33.37 10.97 4.41
N THR A 6 32.29 11.67 4.06
CA THR A 6 31.11 11.07 3.42
C THR A 6 31.45 10.72 1.97
N LYS A 7 31.82 9.46 1.76
CA LYS A 7 32.18 8.89 0.46
C LYS A 7 31.02 8.97 -0.55
N PRO A 8 31.22 9.48 -1.78
CA PRO A 8 30.16 9.58 -2.78
C PRO A 8 29.72 8.20 -3.29
N ARG A 9 28.43 8.12 -3.65
CA ARG A 9 27.68 6.92 -4.13
C ARG A 9 28.09 6.51 -5.55
N THR A 10 29.36 6.23 -5.78
CA THR A 10 29.90 5.79 -7.08
C THR A 10 30.56 4.43 -6.93
N ALA A 11 30.34 3.53 -7.91
CA ALA A 11 30.80 2.13 -7.89
C ALA A 11 32.33 1.96 -7.85
N PHE A 12 33.06 3.06 -7.94
CA PHE A 12 34.50 3.11 -8.06
C PHE A 12 35.09 4.01 -6.98
N THR A 13 36.13 3.53 -6.29
CA THR A 13 37.01 4.39 -5.48
C THR A 13 38.44 4.00 -5.78
N LYS A 14 39.24 5.01 -6.11
CA LYS A 14 40.69 4.86 -6.31
C LYS A 14 41.35 5.05 -4.95
N ASP A 15 42.13 4.08 -4.51
CA ASP A 15 42.93 4.25 -3.31
C ASP A 15 44.18 5.12 -3.58
N GLU A 16 44.86 5.56 -2.53
CA GLU A 16 46.08 6.38 -2.63
C GLU A 16 47.23 5.64 -3.34
N ARG A 17 47.11 4.31 -3.50
CA ARG A 17 48.07 3.44 -4.19
C ARG A 17 47.72 3.23 -5.67
N GLY A 18 46.66 3.88 -6.16
CA GLY A 18 46.23 3.82 -7.55
C GLY A 18 45.49 2.54 -7.94
N ILE A 19 45.18 1.65 -7.00
CA ILE A 19 44.37 0.45 -7.20
C ILE A 19 42.90 0.85 -7.27
N LEU A 20 42.21 0.34 -8.27
CA LEU A 20 40.78 0.55 -8.46
C LEU A 20 40.01 -0.57 -7.78
N ASN A 21 39.24 -0.22 -6.75
CA ASN A 21 38.29 -1.14 -6.14
C ASN A 21 36.90 -0.88 -6.76
N ASN A 22 36.39 -1.89 -7.47
CA ASN A 22 35.06 -1.90 -8.05
C ASN A 22 34.16 -2.82 -7.22
N TRP A 23 33.20 -2.23 -6.51
CA TRP A 23 32.19 -3.00 -5.76
C TRP A 23 30.88 -3.01 -6.56
N ALA A 24 30.20 -4.16 -6.59
CA ALA A 24 28.88 -4.25 -7.19
C ALA A 24 27.89 -3.41 -6.37
N ILE A 25 27.33 -2.37 -6.98
CA ILE A 25 26.19 -1.64 -6.41
C ILE A 25 24.94 -2.44 -6.72
N GLU A 26 24.23 -2.86 -5.68
CA GLU A 26 22.96 -3.56 -5.85
C GLU A 26 21.95 -2.65 -6.54
N PRO A 27 21.35 -3.08 -7.66
CA PRO A 27 20.24 -2.34 -8.25
C PRO A 27 19.08 -2.36 -7.26
N LYS A 28 18.60 -1.19 -6.86
CA LYS A 28 17.34 -1.12 -6.12
C LYS A 28 16.23 -1.60 -7.06
N MET A 29 15.61 -2.72 -6.69
CA MET A 29 14.41 -3.19 -7.37
C MET A 29 13.30 -2.17 -7.10
N TYR A 30 12.97 -1.34 -8.09
CA TYR A 30 11.75 -0.55 -8.05
C TYR A 30 10.64 -1.50 -8.47
N VAL A 31 9.81 -1.90 -7.51
CA VAL A 31 8.54 -2.55 -7.84
C VAL A 31 7.68 -1.46 -8.45
N ASP A 32 7.66 -1.41 -9.78
CA ASP A 32 6.61 -0.70 -10.50
C ASP A 32 5.34 -1.51 -10.22
N GLN A 33 4.58 -1.09 -9.21
CA GLN A 33 3.22 -1.58 -8.96
C GLN A 33 2.39 -1.10 -10.15
N GLY A 34 2.56 -1.79 -11.28
CA GLY A 34 1.91 -1.48 -12.52
C GLY A 34 0.43 -1.31 -12.30
N ASP A 35 -0.10 -0.29 -12.97
CA ASP A 35 -1.46 0.25 -12.97
C ASP A 35 -2.59 -0.73 -13.36
N ASP A 36 -2.48 -2.02 -13.04
CA ASP A 36 -3.58 -2.98 -13.21
C ASP A 36 -4.51 -2.92 -12.00
N ARG A 37 -5.26 -1.82 -11.90
CA ARG A 37 -6.39 -1.63 -10.97
C ARG A 37 -7.64 -2.44 -11.35
N PHE A 38 -7.46 -3.51 -12.13
CA PHE A 38 -8.53 -4.42 -12.52
C PHE A 38 -8.45 -5.69 -11.67
N GLY A 39 -9.32 -5.81 -10.66
CA GLY A 39 -9.43 -7.00 -9.82
C GLY A 39 -9.86 -6.71 -8.38
N LEU A 40 -9.82 -7.75 -7.53
CA LEU A 40 -9.94 -7.63 -6.07
C LEU A 40 -8.62 -7.08 -5.51
N THR A 41 -8.41 -5.78 -5.71
CA THR A 41 -7.27 -5.07 -5.12
C THR A 41 -7.52 -4.84 -3.64
N GLU A 42 -6.46 -4.76 -2.84
CA GLU A 42 -6.55 -4.47 -1.40
C GLU A 42 -7.37 -3.20 -1.12
N TYR A 43 -7.21 -2.18 -1.97
CA TYR A 43 -7.99 -0.94 -1.89
C TYR A 43 -9.50 -1.18 -2.11
N ALA A 44 -9.86 -1.99 -3.12
CA ALA A 44 -11.25 -2.32 -3.40
C ALA A 44 -11.87 -3.14 -2.26
N GLU A 45 -11.13 -4.09 -1.68
CA GLU A 45 -11.58 -4.88 -0.53
C GLU A 45 -11.84 -4.00 0.70
N LEU A 46 -10.94 -3.06 0.99
CA LEU A 46 -11.09 -2.12 2.10
C LEU A 46 -12.35 -1.25 1.95
N ILE A 47 -12.62 -0.75 0.74
CA ILE A 47 -13.81 0.07 0.49
C ILE A 47 -15.08 -0.78 0.58
N ASN A 48 -15.09 -1.95 -0.05
CA ASN A 48 -16.25 -2.84 -0.01
C ASN A 48 -16.57 -3.29 1.42
N GLY A 49 -15.55 -3.61 2.23
CA GLY A 49 -15.73 -3.95 3.64
C GLY A 49 -16.31 -2.82 4.47
N ARG A 50 -15.86 -1.57 4.27
CA ARG A 50 -16.41 -0.40 4.98
C ARG A 50 -17.87 -0.13 4.61
N LEU A 51 -18.17 -0.19 3.31
CA LEU A 51 -19.53 -0.03 2.82
C LEU A 51 -20.45 -1.11 3.38
N ALA A 52 -19.98 -2.36 3.46
CA ALA A 52 -20.73 -3.46 4.07
C ALA A 52 -20.99 -3.24 5.57
N MET A 53 -20.00 -2.77 6.34
CA MET A 53 -20.19 -2.46 7.77
C MET A 53 -21.23 -1.35 7.97
N ILE A 54 -21.13 -0.27 7.20
CA ILE A 54 -22.10 0.85 7.27
C ILE A 54 -23.48 0.38 6.84
N GLY A 55 -23.58 -0.39 5.76
CA GLY A 55 -24.84 -0.97 5.28
C GLY A 55 -25.48 -1.86 6.34
N PHE A 56 -24.71 -2.77 6.94
CA PHE A 56 -25.22 -3.65 7.99
C PHE A 56 -25.73 -2.90 9.22
N VAL A 57 -24.97 -1.93 9.73
CA VAL A 57 -25.41 -1.11 10.86
C VAL A 57 -26.64 -0.29 10.48
N GLY A 58 -26.67 0.30 9.29
CA GLY A 58 -27.83 1.03 8.78
C GLY A 58 -29.09 0.16 8.69
N LEU A 59 -28.94 -1.09 8.25
CA LEU A 59 -30.05 -2.06 8.21
C LEU A 59 -30.61 -2.36 9.59
N VAL A 60 -29.75 -2.61 10.58
CA VAL A 60 -30.18 -2.83 11.97
C VAL A 60 -30.93 -1.63 12.51
N VAL A 61 -30.43 -0.41 12.26
CA VAL A 61 -31.08 0.83 12.71
C VAL A 61 -32.46 1.01 12.06
N ILE A 62 -32.57 0.78 10.76
CA ILE A 62 -33.85 0.89 10.02
C ILE A 62 -34.87 -0.13 10.55
N GLU A 63 -34.44 -1.36 10.81
CA GLU A 63 -35.29 -2.41 11.36
C GLU A 63 -35.81 -2.04 12.76
N LEU A 64 -34.95 -1.49 13.62
CA LEU A 64 -35.34 -1.04 14.96
C LEU A 64 -36.32 0.13 14.93
N VAL A 65 -36.11 1.11 14.03
CA VAL A 65 -36.99 2.30 13.93
C VAL A 65 -38.32 1.96 13.28
N THR A 66 -38.31 1.12 12.24
CA THR A 66 -39.51 0.81 11.45
C THR A 66 -40.31 -0.35 12.05
N GLY A 67 -39.67 -1.21 12.84
CA GLY A 67 -40.25 -2.44 13.37
C GLY A 67 -40.58 -3.47 12.28
N LYS A 68 -40.08 -3.26 11.06
CA LYS A 68 -40.30 -4.10 9.89
C LYS A 68 -38.95 -4.60 9.42
N GLY A 69 -38.84 -5.92 9.25
CA GLY A 69 -37.64 -6.52 8.69
C GLY A 69 -37.40 -6.06 7.27
N LEU A 70 -36.15 -6.13 6.82
CA LEU A 70 -35.72 -5.72 5.47
C LEU A 70 -36.60 -6.28 4.35
N LEU A 71 -36.98 -7.56 4.47
CA LEU A 71 -37.82 -8.27 3.51
C LEU A 71 -39.20 -7.61 3.34
N GLN A 72 -39.79 -7.15 4.45
CA GLN A 72 -41.07 -6.47 4.46
C GLN A 72 -41.00 -5.07 3.83
N ILE A 73 -39.84 -4.41 3.93
CA ILE A 73 -39.61 -3.08 3.34
C ILE A 73 -39.48 -3.20 1.81
N ILE A 74 -38.82 -4.25 1.32
CA ILE A 74 -38.69 -4.52 -0.13
C ILE A 74 -39.95 -5.14 -0.74
N GLY A 75 -40.98 -5.45 0.07
CA GLY A 75 -42.29 -5.91 -0.39
C GLY A 75 -42.47 -7.43 -0.49
N PHE A 76 -41.61 -8.21 0.18
CA PHE A 76 -41.77 -9.67 0.36
C PHE A 76 -42.36 -10.04 1.72
#